data_AF-A0A935LTF6-F1
#
_entry.id   AF-A0A935LTF6-F1
#
_cell.length_a   1.000
_cell.length_b   1.000
_cell.length_c   1.000
_cell.angle_alpha   90.00
_cell.angle_beta   90.00
_cell.angle_gamma   90.00
#
_symmetry.space_group_name_H-M   'P 1'
#
loop_
_entity.id
_entity.type
_entity.pdbx_description
1 polymer ?
#
loop_
_entity_poly.entity_id
_entity_poly.type
_entity_poly.pdbx_seq_one_letter_code
_entity_poly.pdbx_strand_id
1 'polypeptide(L)'
;MREILLGQTARRYANPDHHFQPWWYFGEVMLTTWLPFVLTWPWALPYAWRQIRSRGDARVLIPMMWSTLVLLFFSLSPGKRDMYILPILPMLCVALAPGMVFAVRQNGFRRLLLGFVWALSLPLLIGGLMAALGEPHFEAKQEAARGLTGTGDALWWMLALVGAVGVIAAMVWRTRYALRACFSLMTALWIGLGTVAYPLLDAHSSGRAIMQRARDVAGPAVSLGLVGWREQNLLQAVGPVAEFGFKRPASEQFLAASSWLRSAPLQRALFAEASSIPACVDTTKVIALGQSNRREWVLLRADALARCALSP
;
A
#
# COMPACT_ATOMS: atom_id res chain seq x y z
N MET A 1 -28.99 -5.68 -11.54
CA MET A 1 -28.42 -5.05 -12.76
C MET A 1 -28.46 -3.52 -12.74
N ARG A 2 -29.63 -2.87 -12.49
CA ARG A 2 -29.73 -1.40 -12.31
C ARG A 2 -28.80 -0.84 -11.24
N GLU A 3 -28.71 -1.49 -10.09
CA GLU A 3 -27.90 -0.99 -8.96
C GLU A 3 -26.38 -1.13 -9.21
N ILE A 4 -25.96 -2.13 -9.97
CA ILE A 4 -24.56 -2.32 -10.37
C ILE A 4 -24.18 -1.33 -11.48
N LEU A 5 -24.93 -1.31 -12.59
CA LEU A 5 -24.59 -0.47 -13.75
C LEU A 5 -24.87 1.02 -13.51
N LEU A 6 -26.01 1.38 -12.91
CA LEU A 6 -26.36 2.78 -12.68
C LEU A 6 -25.87 3.26 -11.32
N GLY A 7 -26.00 2.45 -10.27
CA GLY A 7 -25.61 2.81 -8.91
C GLY A 7 -24.10 2.73 -8.66
N GLN A 8 -23.45 1.62 -9.01
CA GLN A 8 -22.02 1.43 -8.76
C GLN A 8 -21.11 1.87 -9.92
N THR A 9 -21.59 1.96 -11.16
CA THR A 9 -20.77 2.41 -12.31
C THR A 9 -21.04 3.86 -12.69
N ALA A 10 -22.26 4.20 -13.13
CA ALA A 10 -22.55 5.54 -13.62
C ALA A 10 -22.52 6.61 -12.52
N ARG A 11 -23.16 6.35 -11.37
CA ARG A 11 -23.20 7.32 -10.26
C ARG A 11 -21.83 7.53 -9.60
N ARG A 12 -21.00 6.50 -9.46
CA ARG A 12 -19.62 6.64 -8.97
C ARG A 12 -18.69 7.34 -9.96
N TYR A 13 -18.91 7.16 -11.27
CA TYR A 13 -18.14 7.87 -12.29
C TYR A 13 -18.49 9.36 -12.31
N ALA A 14 -19.77 9.71 -12.21
CA ALA A 14 -20.22 11.10 -12.28
C ALA A 14 -20.09 11.86 -10.93
N ASN A 15 -20.36 11.18 -9.81
CA ASN A 15 -20.34 11.74 -8.45
C ASN A 15 -19.62 10.76 -7.50
N PRO A 16 -18.28 10.75 -7.51
CA PRO A 16 -17.51 9.93 -6.59
C PRO A 16 -17.53 10.56 -5.20
N ASP A 17 -17.84 9.77 -4.17
CA ASP A 17 -17.90 10.28 -2.79
C ASP A 17 -16.51 10.54 -2.18
N HIS A 18 -15.43 10.02 -2.80
CA HIS A 18 -14.07 10.04 -2.27
C HIS A 18 -13.02 10.05 -3.41
N HIS A 19 -11.78 10.46 -3.10
CA HIS A 19 -10.61 10.49 -4.02
C HIS A 19 -10.69 11.49 -5.18
N PHE A 20 -11.07 12.73 -4.89
CA PHE A 20 -10.97 13.82 -5.86
C PHE A 20 -9.51 14.13 -6.16
N GLN A 21 -9.19 14.19 -7.43
CA GLN A 21 -7.85 14.46 -7.93
C GLN A 21 -7.93 15.36 -9.17
N PRO A 22 -6.91 16.21 -9.41
CA PRO A 22 -6.91 17.13 -10.55
C PRO A 22 -6.90 16.40 -11.89
N TRP A 23 -7.20 17.11 -12.99
CA TRP A 23 -7.27 16.49 -14.32
C TRP A 23 -5.90 15.97 -14.82
N TRP A 24 -4.80 16.55 -14.34
CA TRP A 24 -3.42 16.13 -14.66
C TRP A 24 -2.90 14.96 -13.80
N TYR A 25 -3.70 14.44 -12.87
CA TYR A 25 -3.31 13.39 -11.92
C TYR A 25 -2.67 12.16 -12.59
N PHE A 26 -3.24 11.67 -13.69
CA PHE A 26 -2.67 10.50 -14.36
C PHE A 26 -1.34 10.80 -15.04
N GLY A 27 -1.08 12.04 -15.47
CA GLY A 27 0.23 12.44 -15.95
C GLY A 27 1.28 12.29 -14.85
N GLU A 28 0.98 12.75 -13.63
CA GLU A 28 1.85 12.55 -12.46
C GLU A 28 2.06 11.07 -12.15
N VAL A 29 0.99 10.26 -12.13
CA VAL A 29 1.08 8.80 -11.90
C VAL A 29 2.00 8.15 -12.93
N MET A 30 1.83 8.45 -14.23
CA MET A 30 2.67 7.89 -15.28
C MET A 30 4.13 8.29 -15.05
N LEU A 31 4.41 9.58 -14.84
CA LEU A 31 5.78 10.09 -14.70
C LEU A 31 6.53 9.57 -13.46
N THR A 32 5.80 9.17 -12.41
CA THR A 32 6.38 8.72 -11.14
C THR A 32 6.38 7.19 -11.01
N THR A 33 5.21 6.56 -11.14
CA THR A 33 5.04 5.12 -10.88
C THR A 33 5.55 4.24 -12.02
N TRP A 34 5.67 4.78 -13.24
CA TRP A 34 6.19 4.03 -14.38
C TRP A 34 7.67 4.30 -14.64
N LEU A 35 8.41 4.83 -13.66
CA LEU A 35 9.87 4.80 -13.73
C LEU A 35 10.36 3.35 -13.66
N PRO A 36 11.42 2.99 -14.40
CA PRO A 36 12.22 3.84 -15.30
C PRO A 36 11.69 3.89 -16.75
N PHE A 37 10.56 3.26 -17.07
CA PHE A 37 10.02 3.17 -18.44
C PHE A 37 9.81 4.54 -19.09
N VAL A 38 9.28 5.52 -18.35
CA VAL A 38 9.08 6.89 -18.83
C VAL A 38 10.36 7.57 -19.32
N LEU A 39 11.54 7.18 -18.80
CA LEU A 39 12.81 7.74 -19.26
C LEU A 39 13.09 7.45 -20.75
N THR A 40 12.40 6.48 -21.34
CA THR A 40 12.49 6.18 -22.78
C THR A 40 11.67 7.15 -23.64
N TRP A 41 10.66 7.83 -23.08
CA TRP A 41 9.68 8.62 -23.82
C TRP A 41 10.27 9.73 -24.70
N PRO A 42 11.31 10.48 -24.29
CA PRO A 42 11.92 11.51 -25.15
C PRO A 42 12.45 10.97 -26.49
N TRP A 43 12.73 9.67 -26.59
CA TRP A 43 13.18 9.01 -27.82
C TRP A 43 12.10 8.11 -28.43
N ALA A 44 11.35 7.39 -27.59
CA ALA A 44 10.38 6.39 -28.03
C ALA A 44 9.11 7.03 -28.62
N LEU A 45 8.58 8.11 -28.02
CA LEU A 45 7.38 8.78 -28.52
C LEU A 45 7.62 9.43 -29.91
N PRO A 46 8.70 10.19 -30.14
CA PRO A 46 8.97 10.72 -31.48
C PRO A 46 9.23 9.63 -32.52
N TYR A 47 9.77 8.47 -32.12
CA TYR A 47 9.94 7.34 -33.01
C TYR A 47 8.58 6.73 -33.40
N ALA A 48 7.72 6.46 -32.41
CA ALA A 48 6.38 5.94 -32.62
C ALA A 48 5.53 6.87 -33.51
N TRP A 49 5.57 8.17 -33.24
CA TRP A 49 4.87 9.18 -34.06
C TRP A 49 5.33 9.16 -35.53
N ARG A 50 6.64 9.03 -35.78
CA ARG A 50 7.17 8.89 -37.15
C ARG A 50 6.66 7.62 -37.83
N GLN A 51 6.58 6.49 -37.13
CA GLN A 51 6.04 5.24 -37.69
C GLN A 51 4.56 5.38 -38.08
N ILE A 52 3.75 6.01 -37.22
CA ILE A 52 2.34 6.28 -37.51
C ILE A 52 2.22 7.18 -38.75
N ARG A 53 2.93 8.33 -38.78
CA ARG A 53 2.79 9.32 -39.85
C ARG A 53 3.33 8.84 -41.20
N SER A 54 4.43 8.10 -41.22
CA SER A 54 5.09 7.71 -42.47
C SER A 54 4.61 6.39 -43.05
N ARG A 55 4.17 5.45 -42.19
CA ARG A 55 3.82 4.09 -42.61
C ARG A 55 2.39 3.67 -42.29
N GLY A 56 1.65 4.48 -41.51
CA GLY A 56 0.34 4.08 -41.02
C GLY A 56 0.38 2.80 -40.19
N ASP A 57 1.47 2.57 -39.45
CA ASP A 57 1.68 1.29 -38.76
C ASP A 57 0.62 1.07 -37.67
N ALA A 58 -0.37 0.24 -37.99
CA ALA A 58 -1.49 -0.09 -37.12
C ALA A 58 -1.03 -0.73 -35.78
N ARG A 59 0.13 -1.38 -35.77
CA ARG A 59 0.70 -2.02 -34.55
C ARG A 59 1.13 -0.98 -33.52
N VAL A 60 1.42 0.25 -33.96
CA VAL A 60 1.75 1.38 -33.10
C VAL A 60 0.52 2.27 -32.89
N LEU A 61 -0.24 2.53 -33.96
CA LEU A 61 -1.41 3.41 -33.91
C LEU A 61 -2.52 2.87 -33.00
N ILE A 62 -2.91 1.60 -33.14
CA ILE A 62 -4.04 1.03 -32.39
C ILE A 62 -3.78 1.06 -30.87
N PRO A 63 -2.63 0.58 -30.35
CA PRO A 63 -2.38 0.63 -28.91
C PRO A 63 -2.20 2.06 -28.38
N MET A 64 -1.64 2.99 -29.17
CA MET A 64 -1.56 4.42 -28.81
C MET A 64 -2.94 5.06 -28.72
N MET A 65 -3.82 4.77 -29.68
CA MET A 65 -5.18 5.28 -29.70
C MET A 65 -6.01 4.72 -28.53
N TRP A 66 -5.91 3.42 -28.28
CA TRP A 66 -6.52 2.78 -27.11
C TRP A 66 -6.06 3.43 -25.81
N SER A 67 -4.75 3.58 -25.64
CA SER A 67 -4.16 4.15 -24.42
C SER A 67 -4.62 5.60 -24.21
N THR A 68 -4.66 6.40 -25.29
CA THR A 68 -5.19 7.77 -25.26
C THR A 68 -6.66 7.80 -24.86
N LEU A 69 -7.49 6.93 -25.44
CA LEU A 69 -8.93 6.89 -25.14
C LEU A 69 -9.19 6.54 -23.68
N VAL A 70 -8.51 5.51 -23.15
CA VAL A 70 -8.65 5.11 -21.74
C VAL A 70 -8.15 6.20 -20.80
N LEU A 71 -7.02 6.84 -21.13
CA LEU A 71 -6.47 7.94 -20.35
C LEU A 71 -7.44 9.13 -20.30
N LEU A 72 -8.01 9.52 -21.45
CA LEU A 72 -8.99 10.62 -21.52
C LEU A 72 -10.26 10.28 -20.74
N PHE A 73 -10.79 9.07 -20.93
CA PHE A 73 -11.97 8.59 -20.20
C PHE A 73 -11.78 8.73 -18.68
N PHE A 74 -10.71 8.18 -18.12
CA PHE A 74 -10.49 8.28 -16.67
C PHE A 74 -10.10 9.69 -16.21
N SER A 75 -9.40 10.48 -17.04
CA SER A 75 -9.03 11.85 -16.70
C SER A 75 -10.25 12.77 -16.54
N LEU A 76 -11.32 12.50 -17.30
CA LEU A 76 -12.59 13.22 -17.21
C LEU A 76 -13.41 12.84 -15.96
N SER A 77 -13.14 11.70 -15.33
CA SER A 77 -13.78 11.31 -14.06
C SER A 77 -13.28 12.20 -12.90
N PRO A 78 -14.15 12.74 -12.02
CA PRO A 78 -13.72 13.50 -10.85
C PRO A 78 -12.95 12.63 -9.84
N GLY A 79 -13.36 11.38 -9.69
CA GLY A 79 -12.77 10.40 -8.78
C GLY A 79 -11.71 9.60 -9.51
N LYS A 80 -10.46 9.67 -9.03
CA LYS A 80 -9.32 9.02 -9.69
C LYS A 80 -8.54 8.17 -8.69
N ARG A 81 -8.11 7.00 -9.18
CA ARG A 81 -7.15 6.12 -8.50
C ARG A 81 -6.08 5.76 -9.50
N ASP A 82 -4.83 5.77 -9.06
CA ASP A 82 -3.64 5.41 -9.85
C ASP A 82 -3.82 4.12 -10.67
N MET A 83 -4.42 3.09 -10.08
CA MET A 83 -4.65 1.80 -10.73
C MET A 83 -5.58 1.85 -11.97
N TYR A 84 -6.36 2.92 -12.16
CA TYR A 84 -7.29 3.01 -13.30
C TYR A 84 -6.59 3.01 -14.66
N ILE A 85 -5.36 3.53 -14.73
CA ILE A 85 -4.58 3.56 -15.97
C ILE A 85 -3.67 2.34 -16.14
N LEU A 86 -3.62 1.40 -15.19
CA LEU A 86 -2.80 0.20 -15.30
C LEU A 86 -3.04 -0.60 -16.61
N PRO A 87 -4.28 -0.73 -17.13
CA PRO A 87 -4.53 -1.44 -18.38
C PRO A 87 -3.86 -0.83 -19.62
N ILE A 88 -3.48 0.46 -19.60
CA ILE A 88 -2.84 1.11 -20.75
C ILE A 88 -1.33 0.84 -20.80
N LEU A 89 -0.69 0.53 -19.67
CA LEU A 89 0.75 0.28 -19.59
C LEU A 89 1.24 -0.82 -20.55
N PRO A 90 0.66 -2.04 -20.61
CA PRO A 90 1.11 -3.04 -21.57
C PRO A 90 0.93 -2.60 -23.03
N MET A 91 -0.14 -1.85 -23.33
CA MET A 91 -0.41 -1.34 -24.68
C MET A 91 0.63 -0.29 -25.09
N LEU A 92 1.01 0.60 -24.17
CA LEU A 92 2.09 1.56 -24.39
C LEU A 92 3.45 0.85 -24.55
N CYS A 93 3.75 -0.17 -23.74
CA CYS A 93 4.97 -0.96 -23.88
C CYS A 93 5.09 -1.59 -25.27
N VAL A 94 4.01 -2.20 -25.77
CA VAL A 94 3.99 -2.82 -27.12
C VAL A 94 4.18 -1.77 -28.21
N ALA A 95 3.45 -0.66 -28.17
CA ALA A 95 3.57 0.38 -29.19
C ALA A 95 4.92 1.12 -29.15
N LEU A 96 5.53 1.27 -27.96
CA LEU A 96 6.81 1.96 -27.80
C LEU A 96 8.03 1.03 -27.93
N ALA A 97 7.86 -0.29 -27.94
CA ALA A 97 8.97 -1.24 -28.00
C ALA A 97 9.99 -0.95 -29.13
N PRO A 98 9.59 -0.66 -30.39
CA PRO A 98 10.56 -0.30 -31.44
C PRO A 98 11.33 0.99 -31.12
N GLY A 99 10.64 1.97 -30.54
CA GLY A 99 11.23 3.23 -30.10
C GLY A 99 12.18 3.06 -28.91
N MET A 100 11.92 2.09 -28.02
CA MET A 100 12.82 1.73 -26.92
C MET A 100 14.11 1.10 -27.45
N VAL A 101 14.03 0.20 -28.43
CA VAL A 101 15.23 -0.39 -29.09
C VAL A 101 16.10 0.71 -29.70
N PHE A 102 15.46 1.71 -30.31
CA PHE A 102 16.15 2.91 -30.80
C PHE A 102 16.76 3.73 -29.65
N ALA A 103 16.01 4.00 -28.59
CA ALA A 103 16.43 4.82 -27.44
C ALA A 103 17.68 4.24 -26.75
N VAL A 104 17.74 2.93 -26.55
CA VAL A 104 18.86 2.23 -25.88
C VAL A 104 20.20 2.39 -26.62
N ARG A 105 20.17 2.71 -27.92
CA ARG A 105 21.36 3.00 -28.71
C ARG A 105 21.85 4.45 -28.56
N GLN A 106 21.03 5.34 -28.02
CA GLN A 106 21.35 6.75 -27.86
C GLN A 106 22.18 7.01 -26.61
N ASN A 107 23.28 7.75 -26.76
CA ASN A 107 24.12 8.14 -25.64
C ASN A 107 23.36 9.02 -24.62
N GLY A 108 22.45 9.87 -25.10
CA GLY A 108 21.60 10.71 -24.24
C GLY A 108 20.73 9.88 -23.30
N PHE A 109 20.06 8.85 -23.82
CA PHE A 109 19.23 7.94 -23.01
C PHE A 109 20.08 7.20 -21.96
N ARG A 110 21.25 6.67 -22.36
CA ARG A 110 22.14 5.97 -21.43
C ARG A 110 22.64 6.87 -20.30
N ARG A 111 22.93 8.14 -20.58
CA ARG A 111 23.32 9.13 -19.56
C ARG A 111 22.16 9.46 -18.63
N LEU A 112 20.96 9.68 -19.17
CA LEU A 112 19.76 9.92 -18.37
C LEU A 112 19.47 8.73 -17.44
N LEU A 113 19.52 7.51 -17.97
CA LEU A 113 19.28 6.30 -17.20
C LEU A 113 20.33 6.10 -16.10
N LEU A 114 21.60 6.35 -16.40
CA LEU A 114 22.67 6.29 -15.40
C LEU A 114 22.48 7.37 -14.31
N GLY A 115 22.05 8.59 -14.71
CA GLY A 115 21.70 9.65 -13.78
C GLY A 115 20.55 9.24 -12.85
N PHE A 116 19.52 8.58 -13.37
CA PHE A 116 18.45 7.99 -12.56
C PHE A 116 18.98 6.94 -11.57
N VAL A 117 19.86 6.05 -12.01
CA VAL A 117 20.50 5.06 -11.12
C VAL A 117 21.23 5.75 -9.98
N TRP A 118 22.05 6.77 -10.27
CA TRP A 118 22.73 7.54 -9.23
C TRP A 118 21.77 8.26 -8.28
N ALA A 119 20.77 8.94 -8.85
CA ALA A 119 19.79 9.74 -8.11
C ALA A 119 18.95 8.88 -7.16
N LEU A 120 18.70 7.62 -7.48
CA LEU A 120 18.00 6.69 -6.59
C LEU A 120 18.96 5.98 -5.62
N SER A 121 20.13 5.56 -6.08
CA SER A 121 21.05 4.74 -5.27
C SER A 121 21.74 5.53 -4.16
N LEU A 122 22.14 6.78 -4.41
CA LEU A 122 22.85 7.59 -3.41
C LEU A 122 21.98 7.92 -2.20
N PRO A 123 20.74 8.44 -2.34
CA PRO A 123 19.89 8.69 -1.18
C PRO A 123 19.53 7.42 -0.43
N LEU A 124 19.33 6.28 -1.13
CA LEU A 124 19.08 5.00 -0.47
C LEU A 124 20.29 4.53 0.35
N LEU A 125 21.49 4.64 -0.20
CA LEU A 125 22.72 4.29 0.50
C LEU A 125 22.97 5.20 1.69
N ILE A 126 22.95 6.52 1.47
CA ILE A 126 23.23 7.52 2.51
C ILE A 126 22.14 7.46 3.59
N GLY A 127 20.87 7.48 3.21
CA GLY A 127 19.75 7.39 4.15
C GLY A 127 19.72 6.07 4.91
N GLY A 128 19.97 4.95 4.23
CA GLY A 128 20.05 3.64 4.86
C GLY A 128 21.20 3.53 5.87
N LEU A 129 22.39 4.02 5.52
CA LEU A 129 23.54 4.02 6.42
C LEU A 129 23.38 5.02 7.58
N MET A 130 22.87 6.22 7.32
CA MET A 130 22.61 7.20 8.38
C MET A 130 21.57 6.71 9.37
N ALA A 131 20.56 5.97 8.92
CA ALA A 131 19.61 5.35 9.84
C ALA A 131 20.28 4.20 10.60
N ALA A 132 20.88 3.24 9.90
CA ALA A 132 21.48 2.05 10.54
C ALA A 132 22.69 2.33 11.47
N LEU A 133 23.39 3.46 11.29
CA LEU A 133 24.59 3.82 12.06
C LEU A 133 24.43 5.12 12.86
N GLY A 134 23.31 5.84 12.70
CA GLY A 134 23.07 7.13 13.34
C GLY A 134 22.56 6.99 14.77
N GLU A 135 22.57 8.11 15.52
CA GLU A 135 22.09 8.09 16.90
C GLU A 135 20.56 7.87 17.01
N PRO A 136 20.09 7.15 18.04
CA PRO A 136 18.73 6.59 18.16
C PRO A 136 17.58 7.63 18.25
N HIS A 137 17.86 8.94 18.28
CA HIS A 137 16.83 9.96 18.47
C HIS A 137 15.95 10.18 17.22
N PHE A 138 16.48 9.94 16.01
CA PHE A 138 15.67 9.97 14.78
C PHE A 138 14.86 8.69 14.60
N GLU A 139 15.45 7.55 14.97
CA GLU A 139 14.81 6.24 14.93
C GLU A 139 13.65 6.15 15.91
N ALA A 140 13.82 6.54 17.18
CA ALA A 140 12.78 6.44 18.20
C ALA A 140 11.49 7.19 17.82
N LYS A 141 11.58 8.36 17.17
CA LYS A 141 10.40 9.14 16.77
C LYS A 141 9.66 8.52 15.58
N GLN A 142 10.39 7.88 14.66
CA GLN A 142 9.82 7.26 13.46
C GLN A 142 9.37 5.82 13.68
N GLU A 143 10.08 5.07 14.53
CA GLU A 143 9.70 3.76 15.02
C GLU A 143 8.48 3.84 15.94
N ALA A 144 8.40 4.81 16.85
CA ALA A 144 7.21 5.03 17.67
C ALA A 144 6.00 5.45 16.81
N ALA A 145 6.21 6.25 15.75
CA ALA A 145 5.14 6.64 14.83
C ALA A 145 4.64 5.50 13.92
N ARG A 146 5.41 4.42 13.77
CA ARG A 146 5.09 3.27 12.88
C ARG A 146 4.96 1.94 13.62
N GLY A 147 5.23 1.89 14.92
CA GLY A 147 5.22 0.68 15.75
C GLY A 147 6.37 -0.30 15.48
N LEU A 148 7.48 0.16 14.89
CA LEU A 148 8.58 -0.68 14.37
C LEU A 148 9.73 -0.92 15.37
N THR A 149 9.47 -0.85 16.67
CA THR A 149 10.50 -0.90 17.72
C THR A 149 11.35 -2.17 17.60
N GLY A 150 12.66 -2.04 17.34
CA GLY A 150 13.61 -3.15 17.25
C GLY A 150 13.61 -3.93 15.92
N THR A 151 12.85 -3.48 14.92
CA THR A 151 12.81 -4.10 13.57
C THR A 151 13.19 -3.11 12.46
N GLY A 152 13.45 -1.84 12.80
CA GLY A 152 13.92 -0.82 11.86
C GLY A 152 15.24 -1.18 11.19
N ASP A 153 16.17 -1.80 11.94
CA ASP A 153 17.52 -2.15 11.50
C ASP A 153 17.53 -2.94 10.18
N ALA A 154 16.71 -3.98 10.07
CA ALA A 154 16.65 -4.81 8.87
C ALA A 154 16.17 -4.00 7.65
N LEU A 155 15.22 -3.07 7.84
CA LEU A 155 14.74 -2.19 6.79
C LEU A 155 15.83 -1.18 6.36
N TRP A 156 16.57 -0.62 7.32
CA TRP A 156 17.65 0.34 7.03
C TRP A 156 18.82 -0.32 6.30
N TRP A 157 19.25 -1.51 6.75
CA TRP A 157 20.27 -2.31 6.08
C TRP A 157 19.84 -2.75 4.68
N MET A 158 18.56 -3.08 4.49
CA MET A 158 18.02 -3.36 3.16
C MET A 158 18.16 -2.14 2.24
N LEU A 159 17.76 -0.94 2.68
CA LEU A 159 17.90 0.29 1.88
C LEU A 159 19.37 0.59 1.55
N ALA A 160 20.26 0.44 2.53
CA ALA A 160 21.70 0.61 2.35
C ALA A 160 22.26 -0.38 1.32
N LEU A 161 21.89 -1.66 1.40
CA LEU A 161 22.32 -2.69 0.46
C LEU A 161 21.83 -2.41 -0.97
N VAL A 162 20.57 -2.05 -1.14
CA VAL A 162 20.01 -1.67 -2.45
C VAL A 162 20.76 -0.48 -3.04
N GLY A 163 21.01 0.55 -2.22
CA GLY A 163 21.81 1.70 -2.60
C GLY A 163 23.24 1.33 -2.99
N ALA A 164 23.90 0.47 -2.21
CA ALA A 164 25.26 0.00 -2.49
C ALA A 164 25.34 -0.77 -3.81
N VAL A 165 24.41 -1.68 -4.07
CA VAL A 165 24.32 -2.42 -5.34
C VAL A 165 24.20 -1.44 -6.51
N GLY A 166 23.32 -0.45 -6.39
CA GLY A 166 23.11 0.55 -7.44
C GLY A 166 24.33 1.44 -7.69
N VAL A 167 25.02 1.90 -6.64
CA VAL A 167 26.26 2.68 -6.73
C VAL A 167 27.38 1.87 -7.38
N ILE A 168 27.63 0.65 -6.91
CA ILE A 168 28.65 -0.26 -7.46
C ILE A 168 28.35 -0.53 -8.93
N ALA A 169 27.09 -0.86 -9.25
CA ALA A 169 26.64 -1.10 -10.61
C ALA A 169 26.86 0.11 -11.52
N ALA A 170 26.55 1.33 -11.05
CA ALA A 170 26.77 2.56 -11.80
C ALA A 170 28.27 2.85 -12.02
N MET A 171 29.13 2.58 -11.03
CA MET A 171 30.58 2.77 -11.12
C MET A 171 31.25 1.78 -12.09
N VAL A 172 30.86 0.50 -12.04
CA VAL A 172 31.43 -0.58 -12.86
C VAL A 172 30.98 -0.49 -14.32
N TRP A 173 29.66 -0.41 -14.55
CA TRP A 173 29.09 -0.50 -15.89
C TRP A 173 29.07 0.84 -16.63
N ARG A 174 29.09 1.96 -15.89
CA ARG A 174 29.09 3.34 -16.41
C ARG A 174 28.01 3.54 -17.49
N THR A 175 28.20 4.54 -18.35
CA THR A 175 27.24 4.88 -19.41
C THR A 175 27.11 3.77 -20.45
N ARG A 176 28.18 3.00 -20.71
CA ARG A 176 28.18 1.96 -21.77
C ARG A 176 27.17 0.85 -21.50
N TYR A 177 27.01 0.47 -20.23
CA TYR A 177 26.11 -0.61 -19.80
C TYR A 177 25.06 -0.11 -18.80
N ALA A 178 24.58 1.13 -18.96
CA ALA A 178 23.60 1.76 -18.06
C ALA A 178 22.33 0.91 -17.82
N LEU A 179 21.89 0.13 -18.82
CA LEU A 179 20.76 -0.79 -18.66
C LEU A 179 21.05 -1.90 -17.65
N ARG A 180 22.28 -2.46 -17.65
CA ARG A 180 22.67 -3.48 -16.68
C ARG A 180 22.71 -2.91 -15.27
N ALA A 181 23.17 -1.66 -15.14
CA ALA A 181 23.17 -0.97 -13.86
C ALA A 181 21.75 -0.71 -13.34
N CYS A 182 20.86 -0.21 -14.21
CA CYS A 182 19.46 0.00 -13.86
C CYS A 182 18.75 -1.31 -13.52
N PHE A 183 18.95 -2.37 -14.30
CA PHE A 183 18.41 -3.70 -14.01
C PHE A 183 18.86 -4.20 -12.64
N SER A 184 20.16 -4.11 -12.33
CA SER A 184 20.70 -4.55 -11.04
C SER A 184 20.09 -3.79 -9.86
N LEU A 185 19.96 -2.47 -9.97
CA LEU A 185 19.30 -1.64 -8.96
C LEU A 185 17.83 -2.01 -8.77
N MET A 186 17.06 -2.13 -9.87
CA MET A 186 15.64 -2.47 -9.80
C MET A 186 15.43 -3.88 -9.24
N THR A 187 16.23 -4.86 -9.64
CA THR A 187 16.19 -6.21 -9.09
C THR A 187 16.48 -6.21 -7.60
N ALA A 188 17.54 -5.54 -7.16
CA ALA A 188 17.86 -5.43 -5.73
C ALA A 188 16.72 -4.75 -4.95
N LEU A 189 16.17 -3.66 -5.48
CA LEU A 189 15.05 -2.94 -4.87
C LEU A 189 13.82 -3.84 -4.71
N TRP A 190 13.38 -4.51 -5.76
CA TRP A 190 12.18 -5.35 -5.72
C TRP A 190 12.37 -6.59 -4.84
N ILE A 191 13.55 -7.21 -4.87
CA ILE A 191 13.88 -8.30 -3.94
C ILE A 191 13.83 -7.79 -2.51
N GLY A 192 14.52 -6.69 -2.19
CA GLY A 192 14.51 -6.10 -0.85
C GLY A 192 13.10 -5.77 -0.37
N LEU A 193 12.31 -5.10 -1.20
CA LEU A 193 10.91 -4.80 -0.88
C LEU A 193 10.10 -6.07 -0.61
N GLY A 194 10.25 -7.10 -1.46
CA GLY A 194 9.53 -8.36 -1.35
C GLY A 194 9.92 -9.22 -0.16
N THR A 195 11.22 -9.33 0.14
CA THR A 195 11.74 -10.27 1.15
C THR A 195 11.96 -9.63 2.51
N VAL A 196 12.12 -8.30 2.57
CA VAL A 196 12.39 -7.58 3.82
C VAL A 196 11.26 -6.59 4.11
N ALA A 197 11.02 -5.60 3.26
CA ALA A 197 10.11 -4.51 3.62
C ALA A 197 8.67 -4.98 3.83
N TYR A 198 8.08 -5.74 2.90
CA TYR A 198 6.70 -6.17 3.02
C TYR A 198 6.46 -7.10 4.20
N PRO A 199 7.23 -8.18 4.44
CA PRO A 199 7.03 -9.03 5.61
C PRO A 199 7.10 -8.27 6.94
N LEU A 200 8.03 -7.31 7.06
CA LEU A 200 8.17 -6.48 8.26
C LEU A 200 6.98 -5.53 8.46
N LEU A 201 6.50 -4.90 7.38
CA LEU A 201 5.38 -3.98 7.43
C LEU A 201 4.03 -4.71 7.54
N ASP A 202 3.92 -5.94 7.03
CA ASP A 202 2.68 -6.72 6.97
C ASP A 202 2.13 -7.00 8.37
N ALA A 203 2.98 -7.33 9.34
CA ALA A 203 2.56 -7.60 10.72
C ALA A 203 1.77 -6.43 11.34
N HIS A 204 2.20 -5.19 11.07
CA HIS A 204 1.60 -3.98 11.61
C HIS A 204 0.45 -3.43 10.77
N SER A 205 0.56 -3.54 9.43
CA SER A 205 -0.40 -2.96 8.49
C SER A 205 -1.62 -3.87 8.25
N SER A 206 -1.46 -5.19 8.23
CA SER A 206 -2.57 -6.12 7.98
C SER A 206 -3.50 -6.34 9.19
N GLY A 207 -3.08 -5.93 10.39
CA GLY A 207 -3.76 -6.29 11.62
C GLY A 207 -3.51 -7.73 12.08
N ARG A 208 -2.65 -8.51 11.40
CA ARG A 208 -2.33 -9.88 11.81
C ARG A 208 -1.74 -9.94 13.22
N ALA A 209 -0.76 -9.09 13.53
CA ALA A 209 -0.13 -9.10 14.84
C ALA A 209 -1.12 -8.78 15.97
N ILE A 210 -2.03 -7.83 15.76
CA ILE A 210 -3.03 -7.47 16.78
C ILE A 210 -4.08 -8.57 16.97
N MET A 211 -4.49 -9.25 15.89
CA MET A 211 -5.43 -10.37 15.99
C MET A 211 -4.79 -11.61 16.62
N GLN A 212 -3.52 -11.88 16.31
CA GLN A 212 -2.78 -12.95 16.97
C GLN A 212 -2.62 -12.65 18.46
N ARG A 213 -2.24 -11.43 18.83
CA ARG A 213 -2.15 -11.02 20.24
C ARG A 213 -3.51 -11.09 20.95
N ALA A 214 -4.60 -10.69 20.29
CA ALA A 214 -5.95 -10.86 20.81
C ALA A 214 -6.27 -12.34 21.07
N ARG A 215 -5.87 -13.24 20.17
CA ARG A 215 -6.02 -14.69 20.32
C ARG A 215 -5.20 -15.24 21.48
N ASP A 216 -3.93 -14.86 21.59
CA ASP A 216 -3.03 -15.33 22.63
C ASP A 216 -3.51 -14.90 24.03
N VAL A 217 -3.98 -13.65 24.16
CA VAL A 217 -4.55 -13.11 25.41
C VAL A 217 -5.93 -13.70 25.71
N ALA A 218 -6.74 -13.96 24.69
CA ALA A 218 -8.07 -14.54 24.89
C ALA A 218 -8.01 -16.02 25.27
N GLY A 219 -7.04 -16.76 24.74
CA GLY A 219 -6.94 -18.21 24.83
C GLY A 219 -7.59 -18.93 23.64
N PRO A 220 -7.23 -20.20 23.38
CA PRO A 220 -7.62 -20.93 22.17
C PRO A 220 -9.11 -21.29 22.11
N ALA A 221 -9.77 -21.47 23.26
CA ALA A 221 -11.17 -21.89 23.36
C ALA A 221 -12.17 -20.71 23.45
N VAL A 222 -11.69 -19.47 23.45
CA VAL A 222 -12.53 -18.29 23.67
C VAL A 222 -12.98 -17.70 22.34
N SER A 223 -14.28 -17.52 22.14
CA SER A 223 -14.79 -16.81 20.95
C SER A 223 -14.61 -15.31 21.09
N LEU A 224 -14.10 -14.65 20.03
CA LEU A 224 -13.93 -13.20 20.01
C LEU A 224 -15.11 -12.52 19.32
N GLY A 225 -15.79 -11.62 20.03
CA GLY A 225 -16.79 -10.72 19.45
C GLY A 225 -16.11 -9.45 18.95
N LEU A 226 -16.32 -9.07 17.69
CA LEU A 226 -15.66 -7.93 17.08
C LEU A 226 -16.53 -6.66 17.16
N VAL A 227 -15.99 -5.56 17.69
CA VAL A 227 -16.69 -4.26 17.81
C VAL A 227 -15.82 -3.14 17.21
N GLY A 228 -16.40 -2.33 16.31
CA GLY A 228 -15.66 -1.25 15.65
C GLY A 228 -14.50 -1.76 14.77
N TRP A 229 -14.58 -3.02 14.33
CA TRP A 229 -13.54 -3.71 13.59
C TRP A 229 -13.46 -3.26 12.12
N ARG A 230 -12.31 -3.50 11.49
CA ARG A 230 -12.11 -3.31 10.04
C ARG A 230 -12.04 -4.66 9.34
N GLU A 231 -12.35 -4.71 8.05
CA GLU A 231 -12.43 -5.95 7.25
C GLU A 231 -11.17 -6.84 7.41
N GLN A 232 -10.00 -6.22 7.51
CA GLN A 232 -8.73 -6.89 7.74
C GLN A 232 -8.65 -7.63 9.10
N ASN A 233 -9.30 -7.12 10.16
CA ASN A 233 -9.32 -7.78 11.46
C ASN A 233 -10.09 -9.10 11.40
N LEU A 234 -11.22 -9.12 10.68
CA LEU A 234 -11.98 -10.35 10.46
C LEU A 234 -11.21 -11.31 9.57
N LEU A 235 -10.55 -10.81 8.51
CA LEU A 235 -9.72 -11.64 7.63
C LEU A 235 -8.56 -12.31 8.37
N GLN A 236 -7.92 -11.60 9.31
CA GLN A 236 -6.81 -12.10 10.12
C GLN A 236 -7.27 -12.76 11.42
N ALA A 237 -8.58 -12.92 11.63
CA ALA A 237 -9.09 -13.53 12.84
C ALA A 237 -8.70 -15.02 12.90
N VAL A 238 -8.12 -15.42 14.02
CA VAL A 238 -7.77 -16.82 14.29
C VAL A 238 -8.78 -17.39 15.29
N GLY A 239 -9.36 -18.54 14.98
CA GLY A 239 -10.35 -19.22 15.81
C GLY A 239 -11.77 -18.66 15.67
N PRO A 240 -12.71 -19.08 16.55
CA PRO A 240 -14.10 -18.68 16.46
C PRO A 240 -14.28 -17.19 16.74
N VAL A 241 -15.01 -16.51 15.85
CA VAL A 241 -15.34 -15.10 15.96
C VAL A 241 -16.81 -14.85 15.69
N ALA A 242 -17.36 -13.82 16.34
CA ALA A 242 -18.71 -13.32 16.12
C ALA A 242 -18.65 -11.85 15.69
N GLU A 243 -19.50 -11.48 14.73
CA GLU A 243 -19.65 -10.13 14.25
C GLU A 243 -21.10 -9.65 14.45
N PHE A 244 -21.30 -8.33 14.52
CA PHE A 244 -22.58 -7.72 14.89
C PHE A 244 -23.07 -6.72 13.84
N GLY A 245 -22.72 -6.96 12.58
CA GLY A 245 -23.05 -6.14 11.41
C GLY A 245 -21.98 -5.10 11.12
N PHE A 246 -21.12 -5.36 10.15
CA PHE A 246 -20.01 -4.47 9.76
C PHE A 246 -20.42 -3.00 9.48
N LYS A 247 -21.57 -2.79 8.85
CA LYS A 247 -22.08 -1.44 8.52
C LYS A 247 -22.83 -0.75 9.66
N ARG A 248 -23.11 -1.45 10.76
CA ARG A 248 -23.83 -0.85 11.89
C ARG A 248 -22.93 0.10 12.66
N PRO A 249 -23.46 1.16 13.28
CA PRO A 249 -22.71 2.01 14.19
C PRO A 249 -22.03 1.18 15.29
N ALA A 250 -20.82 1.59 15.70
CA ALA A 250 -20.05 0.86 16.70
C ALA A 250 -20.78 0.74 18.05
N SER A 251 -21.64 1.70 18.39
CA SER A 251 -22.51 1.66 19.58
C SER A 251 -23.52 0.51 19.52
N GLU A 252 -24.20 0.30 18.38
CA GLU A 252 -25.13 -0.82 18.19
C GLU A 252 -24.40 -2.17 18.19
N GLN A 253 -23.22 -2.22 17.54
CA GLN A 253 -22.36 -3.40 17.60
C GLN A 253 -21.98 -3.71 19.05
N PHE A 254 -21.59 -2.71 19.83
CA PHE A 254 -21.21 -2.88 21.23
C PHE A 254 -22.37 -3.40 22.08
N LEU A 255 -23.59 -2.87 21.89
CA LEU A 255 -24.77 -3.35 22.61
C LEU A 255 -25.03 -4.83 22.34
N ALA A 256 -25.07 -5.24 21.07
CA ALA A 256 -25.25 -6.64 20.69
C ALA A 256 -24.09 -7.54 21.15
N ALA A 257 -22.86 -7.03 21.09
CA ALA A 257 -21.67 -7.73 21.57
C ALA A 257 -21.69 -7.94 23.08
N SER A 258 -22.16 -6.95 23.84
CA SER A 258 -22.23 -7.00 25.30
C SER A 258 -23.23 -8.05 25.78
N SER A 259 -24.40 -8.17 25.14
CA SER A 259 -25.39 -9.20 25.45
C SER A 259 -24.87 -10.60 25.06
N TRP A 260 -24.23 -10.70 23.89
CA TRP A 260 -23.56 -11.93 23.45
C TRP A 260 -22.47 -12.40 24.41
N LEU A 261 -21.60 -11.50 24.90
CA LEU A 261 -20.56 -11.81 25.88
C LEU A 261 -21.17 -12.32 27.20
N ARG A 262 -22.22 -11.67 27.71
CA ARG A 262 -22.87 -12.05 28.98
C ARG A 262 -23.49 -13.43 28.97
N SER A 263 -23.96 -13.92 27.82
CA SER A 263 -24.56 -15.26 27.75
C SER A 263 -23.56 -16.41 27.93
N ALA A 264 -22.24 -16.18 27.77
CA ALA A 264 -21.21 -17.17 28.05
C ALA A 264 -19.89 -16.48 28.49
N PRO A 265 -19.83 -15.92 29.72
CA PRO A 265 -18.79 -14.97 30.12
C PRO A 265 -17.39 -15.58 30.21
N LEU A 266 -17.28 -16.90 30.43
CA LEU A 266 -16.01 -17.62 30.49
C LEU A 266 -15.47 -18.02 29.10
N GLN A 267 -16.34 -18.16 28.11
CA GLN A 267 -16.00 -18.66 26.77
C GLN A 267 -15.95 -17.55 25.73
N ARG A 268 -16.19 -16.30 26.11
CA ARG A 268 -16.29 -15.16 25.18
C ARG A 268 -15.48 -13.98 25.68
N ALA A 269 -14.99 -13.19 24.74
CA ALA A 269 -14.36 -11.91 24.99
C ALA A 269 -14.65 -10.97 23.82
N LEU A 270 -14.55 -9.66 24.03
CA LEU A 270 -14.75 -8.67 22.96
C LEU A 270 -13.42 -8.07 22.55
N PHE A 271 -13.15 -8.09 21.25
CA PHE A 271 -12.09 -7.32 20.61
C PHE A 271 -12.69 -6.02 20.09
N ALA A 272 -12.24 -4.89 20.61
CA ALA A 272 -12.84 -3.59 20.32
C ALA A 272 -11.78 -2.51 20.06
N GLU A 273 -12.12 -1.56 19.18
CA GLU A 273 -11.38 -0.30 19.08
C GLU A 273 -11.65 0.55 20.32
N ALA A 274 -10.62 1.08 20.97
CA ALA A 274 -10.74 1.82 22.22
C ALA A 274 -11.70 3.02 22.12
N SER A 275 -11.69 3.71 20.97
CA SER A 275 -12.58 4.86 20.68
C SER A 275 -14.06 4.48 20.53
N SER A 276 -14.36 3.20 20.31
CA SER A 276 -15.70 2.68 20.09
C SER A 276 -16.37 2.17 21.37
N ILE A 277 -15.66 2.19 22.50
CA ILE A 277 -16.15 1.68 23.78
C ILE A 277 -16.83 2.81 24.55
N PRO A 278 -18.07 2.60 25.06
CA PRO A 278 -18.77 3.60 25.85
C PRO A 278 -18.13 3.80 27.23
N ALA A 279 -18.35 4.98 27.81
CA ALA A 279 -17.82 5.37 29.13
C ALA A 279 -18.29 4.47 30.30
N CYS A 280 -19.29 3.62 30.09
CA CYS A 280 -19.74 2.67 31.11
C CYS A 280 -18.77 1.51 31.33
N VAL A 281 -17.81 1.27 30.44
CA VAL A 281 -16.82 0.21 30.61
C VAL A 281 -15.79 0.58 31.66
N ASP A 282 -15.50 -0.35 32.57
CA ASP A 282 -14.48 -0.16 33.58
C ASP A 282 -13.07 -0.25 32.96
N THR A 283 -12.47 0.92 32.72
CA THR A 283 -11.14 1.04 32.06
C THR A 283 -10.03 0.33 32.82
N THR A 284 -10.17 0.11 34.14
CA THR A 284 -9.19 -0.60 34.96
C THR A 284 -9.12 -2.09 34.66
N LYS A 285 -10.17 -2.65 34.04
CA LYS A 285 -10.30 -4.07 33.68
C LYS A 285 -10.12 -4.33 32.19
N VAL A 286 -9.78 -3.29 31.43
CA VAL A 286 -9.55 -3.38 29.99
C VAL A 286 -8.15 -3.91 29.74
N ILE A 287 -8.04 -4.97 28.94
CA ILE A 287 -6.73 -5.53 28.58
C ILE A 287 -6.25 -4.84 27.30
N ALA A 288 -5.22 -4.02 27.41
CA ALA A 288 -4.63 -3.35 26.25
C ALA A 288 -3.94 -4.36 25.31
N LEU A 289 -4.35 -4.37 24.04
CA LEU A 289 -3.72 -5.20 23.01
C LEU A 289 -2.63 -4.44 22.26
N GLY A 290 -2.71 -3.11 22.22
CA GLY A 290 -1.73 -2.22 21.62
C GLY A 290 -2.31 -1.43 20.44
N GLN A 291 -1.42 -0.85 19.64
CA GLN A 291 -1.78 -0.02 18.49
C GLN A 291 -1.53 -0.73 17.16
N SER A 292 -2.47 -0.59 16.21
CA SER A 292 -2.29 -1.01 14.82
C SER A 292 -3.09 -0.07 13.92
N ASN A 293 -2.51 0.34 12.79
CA ASN A 293 -3.11 1.27 11.83
C ASN A 293 -3.62 2.59 12.48
N ARG A 294 -2.83 3.13 13.42
CA ARG A 294 -3.15 4.35 14.20
C ARG A 294 -4.42 4.25 15.04
N ARG A 295 -4.84 3.02 15.38
CA ARG A 295 -5.97 2.73 16.27
C ARG A 295 -5.48 1.95 17.46
N GLU A 296 -6.06 2.26 18.62
CA GLU A 296 -5.86 1.49 19.85
C GLU A 296 -6.88 0.38 19.94
N TRP A 297 -6.39 -0.83 20.24
CA TRP A 297 -7.20 -2.02 20.34
C TRP A 297 -7.11 -2.59 21.74
N VAL A 298 -8.25 -3.09 22.21
CA VAL A 298 -8.38 -3.64 23.55
C VAL A 298 -9.24 -4.90 23.55
N LEU A 299 -9.04 -5.71 24.59
CA LEU A 299 -9.83 -6.90 24.87
C LEU A 299 -10.66 -6.67 26.14
N LEU A 300 -11.96 -6.97 26.06
CA LEU A 300 -12.90 -6.87 27.17
C LEU A 300 -13.38 -8.25 27.58
N ARG A 301 -13.38 -8.50 28.90
CA ARG A 301 -14.02 -9.64 29.55
C ARG A 301 -15.31 -9.18 30.22
N ALA A 302 -16.13 -10.12 30.67
CA ALA A 302 -17.47 -9.83 31.21
C ALA A 302 -17.45 -8.90 32.43
N ASP A 303 -16.38 -8.95 33.23
CA ASP A 303 -16.16 -8.14 34.43
C ASP A 303 -15.90 -6.65 34.13
N ALA A 304 -15.35 -6.33 32.95
CA ALA A 304 -15.20 -4.95 32.47
C ALA A 304 -16.55 -4.30 32.12
N LEU A 305 -17.59 -5.11 31.87
CA LEU A 305 -18.93 -4.65 31.50
C LEU A 305 -19.89 -4.51 32.70
N ALA A 306 -19.41 -4.69 33.93
CA ALA A 306 -20.26 -4.71 35.12
C ALA A 306 -21.09 -3.42 35.33
N ARG A 307 -20.56 -2.26 34.92
CA ARG A 307 -21.21 -0.95 35.06
C ARG A 307 -22.04 -0.55 33.84
N CYS A 308 -21.97 -1.31 32.74
CA CYS A 308 -22.81 -1.07 31.57
C CYS A 308 -24.18 -1.71 31.83
N ALA A 309 -25.24 -0.91 31.96
CA ALA A 309 -26.59 -1.47 31.91
C ALA A 309 -26.87 -2.00 30.50
N LEU A 310 -27.60 -3.11 30.39
CA LEU A 310 -28.24 -3.48 29.12
C LEU A 310 -29.38 -2.46 28.96
N SER A 311 -29.14 -1.37 28.23
CA SER A 311 -30.27 -0.54 27.81
C SER A 311 -31.17 -1.39 26.90
N PRO A 312 -32.49 -1.42 27.14
CA PRO A 312 -33.43 -2.14 26.30
C PRO A 312 -33.45 -1.60 24.86
#